data_AF-A0AAU3UGC1-F1
#
_entry.id   AF-A0AAU3UGC1-F1
#
_cell.length_a   1.000
_cell.length_b   1.000
_cell.length_c   1.000
_cell.angle_alpha   90.00
_cell.angle_beta   90.00
_cell.angle_gamma   90.00
#
_symmetry.space_group_name_H-M   'P 1'
#
loop_
_entity.id
_entity.type
_entity.pdbx_description
1 polymer ?
#
loop_
_entity_poly.entity_id
_entity_poly.type
_entity_poly.pdbx_seq_one_letter_code
_entity_poly.pdbx_strand_id
1 'polypeptide(L)'
;MTATVHVDTYASAAPKANSRNGIRPLVAGAGITFLIAWIVGLSVWPTNLSVRASGAQIIDALTGHTTAATVQFLTSQGLAGLALAVVLTTVVRPARITGAAAVAVSLTQCALGVHLAGWVAPEGNAAAAATFYGLIDRLDGVKMLLLAATAALVSIPMLRNRNLMLRNRTRSLIVPGLGLLLAAAITVSGIGYLLLNTTLAPAAYVSGVLLLIWVPALALTTRR
;
A
#
# COMPACT_ATOMS: atom_id res chain seq x y z
N MET A 1 52.38 51.88 -27.69
CA MET A 1 50.89 51.98 -27.66
C MET A 1 50.37 50.55 -27.71
N THR A 2 49.99 50.01 -26.56
CA THR A 2 49.64 48.59 -26.40
C THR A 2 48.21 48.55 -25.91
N ALA A 3 47.29 48.06 -26.75
CA ALA A 3 45.87 47.98 -26.44
C ALA A 3 45.58 46.68 -25.69
N THR A 4 45.21 46.80 -24.42
CA THR A 4 44.69 45.69 -23.59
C THR A 4 43.21 45.48 -23.89
N VAL A 5 42.88 44.33 -24.49
CA VAL A 5 41.50 43.89 -24.71
C VAL A 5 41.00 43.26 -23.41
N HIS A 6 40.00 43.88 -22.79
CA HIS A 6 39.32 43.34 -21.62
C HIS A 6 38.21 42.40 -22.10
N VAL A 7 38.39 41.10 -21.88
CA VAL A 7 37.36 40.09 -22.18
C VAL A 7 36.49 39.89 -20.94
N ASP A 8 35.33 40.54 -20.92
CA ASP A 8 34.32 40.33 -19.91
C ASP A 8 33.73 38.93 -20.05
N THR A 9 34.11 38.05 -19.13
CA THR A 9 33.59 36.70 -19.05
C THR A 9 32.19 36.76 -18.44
N TYR A 10 31.14 36.81 -19.26
CA TYR A 10 29.78 36.64 -18.79
C TYR A 10 29.59 35.20 -18.29
N ALA A 11 29.74 35.00 -16.98
CA ALA A 11 29.33 33.78 -16.31
C ALA A 11 27.81 33.63 -16.47
N SER A 12 27.39 32.88 -17.49
CA SER A 12 26.00 32.44 -17.65
C SER A 12 25.64 31.51 -16.49
N ALA A 13 25.10 32.09 -15.41
CA ALA A 13 24.55 31.34 -14.30
C ALA A 13 23.34 30.54 -14.80
N ALA A 14 23.55 29.26 -15.10
CA ALA A 14 22.46 28.34 -15.40
C ALA A 14 21.45 28.32 -14.23
N PRO A 15 20.15 28.48 -14.48
CA PRO A 15 19.16 28.46 -13.42
C PRO A 15 19.14 27.06 -12.78
N LYS A 16 19.48 26.99 -11.48
CA LYS A 16 19.28 25.78 -10.67
C LYS A 16 17.77 25.53 -10.57
N ALA A 17 17.25 24.64 -11.42
CA ALA A 17 15.88 24.18 -11.35
C ALA A 17 15.58 23.65 -9.94
N ASN A 18 14.61 24.26 -9.28
CA ASN A 18 14.14 23.98 -7.92
C ASN A 18 13.38 22.62 -7.83
N SER A 19 13.97 21.51 -8.30
CA SER A 19 13.29 20.22 -8.42
C SER A 19 12.94 19.56 -7.07
N ARG A 20 13.49 20.04 -5.96
CA ARG A 20 13.25 19.48 -4.62
C ARG A 20 11.86 19.80 -4.05
N ASN A 21 11.17 20.81 -4.57
CA ASN A 21 9.88 21.24 -4.02
C ASN A 21 8.67 20.41 -4.51
N GLY A 22 8.78 19.72 -5.66
CA GLY A 22 7.67 18.95 -6.26
C GLY A 22 7.41 17.58 -5.63
N ILE A 23 8.38 16.99 -4.92
CA ILE A 23 8.26 15.62 -4.40
C ILE A 23 7.31 15.54 -3.20
N ARG A 24 7.26 16.58 -2.36
CA ARG A 24 6.40 16.62 -1.17
C ARG A 24 4.90 16.59 -1.50
N PRO A 25 4.37 17.47 -2.37
CA PRO A 25 2.95 17.42 -2.74
C PRO A 25 2.60 16.12 -3.46
N LEU A 26 3.52 15.56 -4.26
CA LEU A 26 3.31 14.27 -4.92
C LEU A 26 3.12 13.13 -3.91
N VAL A 27 4.00 13.01 -2.91
CA VAL A 27 3.91 11.95 -1.89
C VAL A 27 2.68 12.13 -1.01
N ALA A 28 2.37 13.37 -0.61
CA ALA A 28 1.15 13.67 0.13
C ALA A 28 -0.11 13.31 -0.66
N GLY A 29 -0.15 13.69 -1.95
CA GLY A 29 -1.20 13.32 -2.87
C GLY A 29 -1.35 11.81 -2.99
N ALA A 30 -0.25 11.07 -3.13
CA ALA A 30 -0.27 9.61 -3.19
C ALA A 30 -0.81 8.98 -1.89
N GLY A 31 -0.46 9.50 -0.71
CA GLY A 31 -1.04 9.05 0.55
C GLY A 31 -2.58 9.24 0.60
N ILE A 32 -3.08 10.37 0.09
CA ILE A 32 -4.52 10.63 -0.02
C ILE A 32 -5.17 9.71 -1.06
N THR A 33 -4.54 9.53 -2.22
CA THR A 33 -5.01 8.62 -3.28
C THR A 33 -5.12 7.18 -2.76
N PHE A 34 -4.15 6.71 -1.99
CA PHE A 34 -4.19 5.40 -1.34
C PHE A 34 -5.45 5.23 -0.49
N LEU A 35 -5.73 6.22 0.37
CA LEU A 35 -6.90 6.22 1.25
C LEU A 35 -8.21 6.21 0.46
N ILE A 36 -8.35 7.11 -0.53
CA ILE A 36 -9.56 7.22 -1.36
C ILE A 36 -9.79 5.93 -2.15
N ALA A 37 -8.74 5.36 -2.74
CA ALA A 37 -8.85 4.14 -3.53
C ALA A 37 -9.39 2.97 -2.70
N TRP A 38 -8.93 2.83 -1.44
CA TRP A 38 -9.47 1.84 -0.51
C TRP A 38 -10.91 2.12 -0.10
N ILE A 39 -11.26 3.37 0.23
CA ILE A 39 -12.64 3.73 0.59
C ILE A 39 -13.59 3.40 -0.55
N VAL A 40 -13.24 3.77 -1.78
CA VAL A 40 -14.03 3.43 -2.97
C VAL A 40 -14.14 1.92 -3.12
N GLY A 41 -13.02 1.18 -3.06
CA GLY A 41 -13.04 -0.28 -3.17
C GLY A 41 -13.93 -0.96 -2.14
N LEU A 42 -13.88 -0.53 -0.88
CA LEU A 42 -14.70 -1.07 0.21
C LEU A 42 -16.19 -0.68 0.11
N SER A 43 -16.51 0.42 -0.59
CA SER A 43 -17.88 0.92 -0.72
C SER A 43 -18.65 0.31 -1.89
N VAL A 44 -17.95 -0.24 -2.88
CA VAL A 44 -18.57 -0.74 -4.12
C VAL A 44 -19.38 -2.01 -3.86
N TRP A 45 -18.84 -2.94 -3.07
CA TRP A 45 -19.51 -4.22 -2.82
C TRP A 45 -18.96 -4.95 -1.59
N PRO A 46 -19.83 -5.39 -0.65
CA PRO A 46 -19.39 -6.14 0.51
C PRO A 46 -19.40 -7.65 0.23
N THR A 47 -18.26 -8.22 -0.16
CA THR A 47 -18.01 -9.64 0.11
C THR A 47 -17.09 -9.82 1.29
N ASN A 48 -17.69 -9.98 2.46
CA ASN A 48 -17.04 -10.66 3.57
C ASN A 48 -17.15 -12.17 3.37
N LEU A 49 -16.69 -12.66 2.22
CA LEU A 49 -16.54 -14.09 2.01
C LEU A 49 -15.51 -14.61 3.01
N SER A 50 -15.77 -15.80 3.55
CA SER A 50 -14.79 -16.48 4.39
C SER A 50 -13.52 -16.75 3.57
N VAL A 51 -12.35 -16.69 4.19
CA VAL A 51 -11.07 -17.15 3.58
C VAL A 51 -11.07 -18.65 3.23
N ARG A 52 -12.13 -19.37 3.60
CA ARG A 52 -12.39 -20.77 3.23
C ARG A 52 -13.65 -20.93 2.38
N ALA A 53 -14.14 -19.86 1.74
CA ALA A 53 -15.32 -19.94 0.90
C ALA A 53 -15.15 -21.01 -0.19
N SER A 54 -16.19 -21.80 -0.41
CA SER A 54 -16.20 -22.79 -1.49
C SER A 54 -16.35 -22.10 -2.85
N GLY A 55 -15.95 -22.79 -3.92
CA GLY A 55 -16.12 -22.29 -5.29
C GLY A 55 -17.55 -21.87 -5.62
N ALA A 56 -18.53 -22.64 -5.16
CA ALA A 56 -19.95 -22.33 -5.33
C ALA A 56 -20.35 -21.03 -4.59
N GLN A 57 -19.88 -20.84 -3.35
CA GLN A 57 -20.12 -19.60 -2.60
C GLN A 57 -19.48 -18.38 -3.28
N ILE A 58 -18.29 -18.56 -3.86
CA ILE A 58 -17.58 -17.49 -4.59
C ILE A 58 -18.36 -17.11 -5.86
N ILE A 59 -18.80 -18.09 -6.64
CA ILE A 59 -19.60 -17.84 -7.86
C ILE A 59 -20.94 -17.19 -7.51
N ASP A 60 -21.64 -17.72 -6.50
CA ASP A 60 -22.92 -17.18 -6.04
C ASP A 60 -22.79 -15.72 -5.62
N ALA A 61 -21.74 -15.39 -4.86
CA ALA A 61 -21.45 -14.00 -4.50
C ALA A 61 -21.17 -13.14 -5.74
N LEU A 62 -20.30 -13.58 -6.66
CA LEU A 62 -19.92 -12.79 -7.83
C LEU A 62 -21.03 -12.66 -8.88
N THR A 63 -22.05 -13.53 -8.84
CA THR A 63 -23.17 -13.50 -9.78
C THR A 63 -23.93 -12.18 -9.65
N GLY A 64 -24.07 -11.46 -10.76
CA GLY A 64 -24.67 -10.12 -10.79
C GLY A 64 -23.78 -8.97 -10.27
N HIS A 65 -22.58 -9.26 -9.77
CA HIS A 65 -21.67 -8.27 -9.13
C HIS A 65 -20.27 -8.23 -9.74
N THR A 66 -20.04 -8.84 -10.90
CA THR A 66 -18.72 -8.96 -11.54
C THR A 66 -18.07 -7.61 -11.82
N THR A 67 -18.83 -6.62 -12.31
CA THR A 67 -18.34 -5.24 -12.51
C THR A 67 -17.94 -4.60 -11.19
N ALA A 68 -18.75 -4.79 -10.14
CA ALA A 68 -18.48 -4.24 -8.82
C ALA A 68 -17.19 -4.84 -8.21
N ALA A 69 -17.04 -6.16 -8.28
CA ALA A 69 -15.83 -6.87 -7.86
C ALA A 69 -14.59 -6.44 -8.66
N THR A 70 -14.73 -6.25 -9.98
CA THR A 70 -13.65 -5.76 -10.85
C THR A 70 -13.17 -4.38 -10.43
N VAL A 71 -14.10 -3.44 -10.22
CA VAL A 71 -13.78 -2.09 -9.74
C VAL A 71 -13.09 -2.15 -8.38
N GLN A 72 -13.59 -3.00 -7.46
CA GLN A 72 -12.98 -3.19 -6.14
C GLN A 72 -11.52 -3.66 -6.23
N PHE A 73 -11.19 -4.64 -7.08
CA PHE A 73 -9.80 -5.08 -7.26
C PHE A 73 -8.92 -3.99 -7.88
N LEU A 74 -9.42 -3.30 -8.90
CA LEU A 74 -8.68 -2.22 -9.57
C LEU A 74 -8.34 -1.08 -8.61
N THR A 75 -9.27 -0.69 -7.74
CA THR A 75 -9.04 0.40 -6.79
C THR A 75 -8.20 -0.04 -5.59
N SER A 76 -8.60 -1.12 -4.90
CA SER A 76 -7.97 -1.55 -3.64
C SER A 76 -6.60 -2.22 -3.82
N GLN A 77 -6.37 -2.90 -4.95
CA GLN A 77 -5.11 -3.62 -5.20
C GLN A 77 -4.25 -2.92 -6.25
N GLY A 78 -4.86 -2.42 -7.32
CA GLY A 78 -4.19 -1.69 -8.39
C GLY A 78 -3.79 -0.27 -7.96
N LEU A 79 -4.76 0.64 -7.92
CA LEU A 79 -4.52 2.06 -7.68
C LEU A 79 -3.90 2.33 -6.30
N ALA A 80 -4.41 1.69 -5.25
CA ALA A 80 -3.81 1.81 -3.93
C ALA A 80 -2.37 1.25 -3.89
N GLY A 81 -2.11 0.12 -4.55
CA GLY A 81 -0.76 -0.43 -4.67
C GLY A 81 0.23 0.54 -5.33
N LEU A 82 -0.17 1.18 -6.43
CA LEU A 82 0.64 2.19 -7.12
C LEU A 82 0.86 3.44 -6.27
N ALA A 83 -0.18 3.92 -5.59
CA ALA A 83 -0.08 5.06 -4.68
C ALA A 83 0.89 4.76 -3.52
N LEU A 84 0.82 3.56 -2.94
CA LEU A 84 1.75 3.10 -1.92
C LEU A 84 3.19 3.06 -2.44
N ALA A 85 3.43 2.63 -3.68
CA ALA A 85 4.75 2.62 -4.28
C ALA A 85 5.42 4.01 -4.26
N VAL A 86 4.64 5.07 -4.54
CA VAL A 86 5.10 6.46 -4.48
C VAL A 86 5.48 6.86 -3.05
N VAL A 87 4.65 6.51 -2.06
CA VAL A 87 4.94 6.79 -0.63
C VAL A 87 6.22 6.08 -0.18
N LEU A 88 6.45 4.85 -0.61
CA LEU A 88 7.65 4.07 -0.25
C LEU A 88 8.96 4.62 -0.82
N THR A 89 8.91 5.55 -1.77
CA THR A 89 10.13 6.22 -2.25
C THR A 89 10.81 7.07 -1.17
N THR A 90 10.08 7.48 -0.12
CA THR A 90 10.61 8.34 0.95
C THR A 90 11.15 7.60 2.15
N VAL A 91 10.93 6.27 2.24
CA VAL A 91 11.41 5.46 3.36
C VAL A 91 12.82 4.89 3.16
N VAL A 92 13.40 4.36 4.23
CA VAL A 92 14.72 3.71 4.23
C VAL A 92 14.75 2.50 3.29
N ARG A 93 15.93 2.19 2.73
CA ARG A 93 16.12 1.12 1.73
C ARG A 93 15.53 -0.24 2.11
N PRO A 94 15.74 -0.81 3.32
CA PRO A 94 15.18 -2.11 3.64
C PRO A 94 13.64 -2.10 3.63
N ALA A 95 13.02 -1.06 4.21
CA ALA A 95 11.57 -0.90 4.18
C ALA A 95 11.02 -0.72 2.75
N ARG A 96 11.78 -0.04 1.89
CA ARG A 96 11.41 0.14 0.48
C ARG A 96 11.40 -1.19 -0.27
N ILE A 97 12.35 -2.08 -0.01
CA ILE A 97 12.42 -3.39 -0.67
C ILE A 97 11.21 -4.25 -0.27
N THR A 98 10.93 -4.36 1.03
CA THR A 98 9.77 -5.12 1.53
C THR A 98 8.46 -4.51 1.02
N GLY A 99 8.36 -3.19 1.02
CA GLY A 99 7.17 -2.50 0.52
C GLY A 99 6.98 -2.66 -0.98
N ALA A 100 8.06 -2.61 -1.78
CA ALA A 100 7.99 -2.84 -3.23
C ALA A 100 7.56 -4.28 -3.55
N ALA A 101 8.02 -5.27 -2.78
CA ALA A 101 7.53 -6.63 -2.89
C ALA A 101 6.03 -6.72 -2.56
N ALA A 102 5.56 -6.03 -1.52
CA ALA A 102 4.13 -5.96 -1.20
C ALA A 102 3.30 -5.34 -2.33
N VAL A 103 3.81 -4.28 -2.97
CA VAL A 103 3.17 -3.66 -4.15
C VAL A 103 3.11 -4.66 -5.32
N ALA A 104 4.18 -5.39 -5.60
CA ALA A 104 4.18 -6.40 -6.67
C ALA A 104 3.13 -7.49 -6.42
N VAL A 105 3.01 -7.97 -5.18
CA VAL A 105 1.95 -8.91 -4.78
C VAL A 105 0.57 -8.28 -4.96
N SER A 106 0.37 -7.03 -4.55
CA SER A 106 -0.88 -6.28 -4.73
C SER A 106 -1.30 -6.21 -6.20
N LEU A 107 -0.38 -5.87 -7.11
CA LEU A 107 -0.66 -5.81 -8.54
C LEU A 107 -0.98 -7.20 -9.12
N THR A 108 -0.31 -8.25 -8.63
CA THR A 108 -0.61 -9.63 -9.01
C THR A 108 -2.01 -10.03 -8.58
N GLN A 109 -2.40 -9.70 -7.34
CA GLN A 109 -3.76 -9.94 -6.84
C GLN A 109 -4.81 -9.14 -7.62
N CYS A 110 -4.49 -7.92 -8.06
CA CYS A 110 -5.35 -7.14 -8.93
C CYS A 110 -5.65 -7.90 -10.22
N ALA A 111 -4.61 -8.41 -10.90
CA ALA A 111 -4.78 -9.16 -12.14
C ALA A 111 -5.59 -10.46 -11.92
N LEU A 112 -5.27 -11.22 -10.87
CA LEU A 112 -5.98 -12.45 -10.53
C LEU A 112 -7.44 -12.19 -10.16
N GLY A 113 -7.73 -11.14 -9.39
CA GLY A 113 -9.07 -10.78 -8.96
C GLY A 113 -9.95 -10.31 -10.11
N VAL A 114 -9.40 -9.48 -11.02
CA VAL A 114 -10.08 -9.10 -12.26
C VAL A 114 -10.34 -10.32 -13.14
N HIS A 115 -9.39 -11.25 -13.25
CA HIS A 115 -9.60 -12.48 -14.00
C HIS A 115 -10.67 -13.39 -13.39
N LEU A 116 -10.65 -13.54 -12.05
CA LEU A 116 -11.67 -14.29 -11.30
C LEU A 116 -13.07 -13.72 -11.55
N ALA A 117 -13.23 -12.40 -11.40
CA ALA A 117 -14.53 -11.73 -11.55
C ALA A 117 -15.02 -11.68 -13.00
N GLY A 118 -14.11 -11.46 -13.97
CA GLY A 118 -14.47 -11.22 -15.36
C GLY A 118 -14.67 -12.48 -16.20
N TRP A 119 -14.03 -13.60 -15.84
CA TRP A 119 -14.03 -14.81 -16.66
C TRP A 119 -14.39 -16.06 -15.86
N VAL A 120 -13.65 -16.34 -14.79
CA VAL A 120 -13.79 -17.62 -14.06
C VAL A 120 -15.16 -17.77 -13.40
N ALA A 121 -15.66 -16.72 -12.74
CA ALA A 121 -16.96 -16.77 -12.08
C ALA A 121 -18.14 -16.82 -13.07
N PRO A 122 -18.18 -16.00 -14.14
CA PRO A 122 -19.21 -16.13 -15.19
C PRO A 122 -19.28 -17.50 -15.87
N GLU A 123 -18.15 -18.20 -16.03
CA GLU A 123 -18.11 -19.54 -16.60
C GLU A 123 -18.69 -20.62 -15.66
N GLY A 124 -18.98 -20.29 -14.41
CA GLY A 124 -19.53 -21.24 -13.43
C GLY A 124 -18.54 -22.31 -12.97
N ASN A 125 -17.24 -22.15 -13.23
CA ASN A 125 -16.23 -23.14 -12.88
C ASN A 125 -15.83 -23.06 -11.40
N ALA A 126 -16.55 -23.77 -10.54
CA ALA A 126 -16.35 -23.72 -9.09
C ALA A 126 -14.93 -24.14 -8.65
N ALA A 127 -14.31 -25.12 -9.31
CA ALA A 127 -12.97 -25.57 -8.96
C ALA A 127 -11.91 -24.50 -9.24
N ALA A 128 -12.00 -23.85 -10.41
CA ALA A 128 -11.14 -22.73 -10.75
C ALA A 128 -11.38 -21.53 -9.83
N ALA A 129 -12.65 -21.18 -9.56
CA ALA A 129 -12.99 -20.07 -8.66
C ALA A 129 -12.38 -20.27 -7.26
N ALA A 130 -12.48 -21.47 -6.69
CA ALA A 130 -11.87 -21.80 -5.39
C ALA A 130 -10.34 -21.69 -5.42
N THR A 131 -9.70 -22.10 -6.51
CA THR A 131 -8.24 -22.04 -6.67
C THR A 131 -7.75 -20.60 -6.78
N PHE A 132 -8.37 -19.78 -7.63
CA PHE A 132 -8.03 -18.36 -7.78
C PHE A 132 -8.28 -17.58 -6.49
N TYR A 133 -9.44 -17.76 -5.86
CA TYR A 133 -9.76 -17.09 -4.60
C TYR A 133 -8.78 -17.50 -3.49
N GLY A 134 -8.53 -18.81 -3.32
CA GLY A 134 -7.57 -19.29 -2.34
C GLY A 134 -6.12 -18.88 -2.62
N LEU A 135 -5.74 -18.62 -3.87
CA LEU A 135 -4.45 -18.04 -4.22
C LEU A 135 -4.39 -16.55 -3.88
N ILE A 136 -5.44 -15.79 -4.21
CA ILE A 136 -5.58 -14.37 -3.89
C ILE A 136 -5.46 -14.17 -2.37
N ASP A 137 -6.15 -14.96 -1.56
CA ASP A 137 -6.10 -14.88 -0.10
C ASP A 137 -4.71 -15.18 0.45
N ARG A 138 -4.04 -16.23 -0.03
CA ARG A 138 -2.68 -16.55 0.42
C ARG A 138 -1.67 -15.47 0.04
N LEU A 139 -1.78 -14.93 -1.18
CA LEU A 139 -0.98 -13.79 -1.60
C LEU A 139 -1.28 -12.56 -0.75
N ASP A 140 -2.52 -12.37 -0.30
CA ASP A 140 -2.88 -11.29 0.63
C ASP A 140 -2.14 -11.45 1.95
N GLY A 141 -2.07 -12.68 2.47
CA GLY A 141 -1.27 -13.01 3.65
C GLY A 141 0.21 -12.67 3.47
N VAL A 142 0.81 -13.01 2.33
CA VAL A 142 2.21 -12.65 2.00
C VAL A 142 2.38 -11.13 1.96
N LYS A 143 1.49 -10.41 1.27
CA LYS A 143 1.51 -8.95 1.20
C LYS A 143 1.41 -8.32 2.59
N MET A 144 0.50 -8.82 3.43
CA MET A 144 0.31 -8.36 4.80
C MET A 144 1.59 -8.51 5.63
N LEU A 145 2.29 -9.65 5.54
CA LEU A 145 3.57 -9.85 6.23
C LEU A 145 4.69 -8.93 5.71
N LEU A 146 4.73 -8.68 4.39
CA LEU A 146 5.66 -7.73 3.78
C LEU A 146 5.38 -6.29 4.24
N LEU A 147 4.10 -5.92 4.37
CA LEU A 147 3.68 -4.63 4.94
C LEU A 147 4.00 -4.55 6.44
N ALA A 148 3.87 -5.64 7.19
CA ALA A 148 4.28 -5.70 8.60
C ALA A 148 5.77 -5.37 8.75
N ALA A 149 6.61 -6.04 7.96
CA ALA A 149 8.05 -5.79 7.93
C ALA A 149 8.36 -4.35 7.55
N THR A 150 7.67 -3.81 6.53
CA THR A 150 7.82 -2.41 6.10
C THR A 150 7.49 -1.44 7.23
N ALA A 151 6.36 -1.63 7.90
CA ALA A 151 5.94 -0.77 9.01
C ALA A 151 6.93 -0.85 10.19
N ALA A 152 7.41 -2.05 10.55
CA ALA A 152 8.42 -2.22 11.60
C ALA A 152 9.76 -1.55 11.24
N LEU A 153 10.24 -1.74 10.01
CA LEU A 153 11.51 -1.17 9.52
C LEU A 153 11.47 0.36 9.42
N VAL A 154 10.30 0.96 9.23
CA VAL A 154 10.10 2.42 9.31
C VAL A 154 10.02 2.88 10.76
N SER A 155 9.18 2.24 11.57
CA SER A 155 8.84 2.73 12.92
C SER A 155 9.94 2.53 13.96
N ILE A 156 10.65 1.40 13.94
CA ILE A 156 11.67 1.08 14.97
C ILE A 156 12.80 2.13 14.98
N PRO A 157 13.43 2.49 13.84
CA PRO A 157 14.46 3.53 13.82
C PRO A 157 13.92 4.91 14.22
N MET A 158 12.67 5.22 13.85
CA MET A 158 12.03 6.50 14.22
C MET A 158 11.87 6.64 15.74
N LEU A 159 11.56 5.56 16.46
CA LEU A 159 11.47 5.56 17.93
C LEU A 159 12.84 5.61 18.62
N ARG A 160 13.87 4.98 18.02
CA ARG A 160 15.21 4.94 18.61
C ARG A 160 15.91 6.31 18.54
N ASN A 161 15.61 7.13 17.53
CA ASN A 161 16.23 8.44 17.36
C ASN A 161 15.59 9.54 18.24
N ARG A 162 15.99 9.59 19.52
CA ARG A 162 15.57 10.62 20.50
C ARG A 162 15.77 12.07 20.02
N ASN A 163 16.77 12.34 19.20
CA ASN A 163 17.08 13.69 18.71
C ASN A 163 16.02 14.25 17.72
N LEU A 164 15.30 13.38 17.00
CA LEU A 164 14.17 13.79 16.15
C LEU A 164 12.90 14.01 16.99
N MET A 165 12.76 13.32 18.12
CA MET A 165 11.59 13.39 19.00
C MET A 165 11.48 14.72 19.76
N LEU A 166 12.62 15.34 20.11
CA LEU A 166 12.65 16.57 20.90
C LEU A 166 12.19 17.81 20.12
N ARG A 167 12.30 17.81 18.78
CA ARG A 167 12.01 18.99 17.94
C ARG A 167 10.53 19.10 17.52
N ASN A 168 9.72 18.04 17.66
CA ASN A 168 8.29 18.02 17.31
C ASN A 168 7.55 16.95 18.16
N ARG A 169 7.40 17.24 19.46
CA ARG A 169 7.08 16.29 20.54
C ARG A 169 5.79 15.47 20.34
N THR A 170 4.73 16.05 19.78
CA THR A 170 3.41 15.39 19.63
C THR A 170 3.22 14.65 18.32
N ARG A 171 3.73 15.18 17.19
CA ARG A 171 3.67 14.49 15.88
C ARG A 171 4.67 13.34 15.75
N SER A 172 5.74 13.33 16.54
CA SER A 172 6.84 12.36 16.39
C SER A 172 6.53 10.95 16.92
N LEU A 173 5.57 10.78 17.83
CA LEU A 173 5.29 9.49 18.47
C LEU A 173 4.14 8.72 17.85
N ILE A 174 3.15 9.43 17.30
CA ILE A 174 1.92 8.82 16.79
C ILE A 174 2.21 7.93 15.57
N VAL A 175 2.93 8.44 14.56
CA VAL A 175 3.24 7.68 13.34
C VAL A 175 4.02 6.40 13.62
N PRO A 176 5.14 6.41 14.37
CA PRO A 176 5.84 5.16 14.64
C PRO A 176 5.06 4.22 15.58
N GLY A 177 4.32 4.76 16.56
CA GLY A 177 3.45 3.95 17.43
C GLY A 177 2.36 3.23 16.64
N LEU A 178 1.66 3.95 15.77
CA LEU A 178 0.68 3.38 14.83
C LEU A 178 1.32 2.34 13.91
N GLY A 179 2.53 2.59 13.41
CA GLY A 179 3.22 1.63 12.54
C GLY A 179 3.61 0.33 13.26
N LEU A 180 3.97 0.39 14.54
CA LEU A 180 4.22 -0.83 15.33
C LEU A 180 2.92 -1.58 15.66
N LEU A 181 1.85 -0.86 16.02
CA LEU A 181 0.54 -1.46 16.22
C LEU A 181 0.03 -2.12 14.94
N LEU A 182 0.18 -1.43 13.80
CA LEU A 182 -0.10 -1.96 12.47
C LEU A 182 0.72 -3.21 12.21
N ALA A 183 2.04 -3.18 12.44
CA ALA A 183 2.91 -4.33 12.19
C ALA A 183 2.47 -5.57 12.99
N ALA A 184 2.11 -5.41 14.26
CA ALA A 184 1.59 -6.50 15.08
C ALA A 184 0.25 -7.02 14.55
N ALA A 185 -0.74 -6.14 14.36
CA ALA A 185 -2.08 -6.52 13.91
C ALA A 185 -2.05 -7.17 12.51
N ILE A 186 -1.28 -6.61 11.58
CA ILE A 186 -1.19 -7.10 10.20
C ILE A 186 -0.38 -8.40 10.09
N THR A 187 0.49 -8.69 11.06
CA THR A 187 1.14 -10.01 11.14
C THR A 187 0.13 -11.09 11.50
N VAL A 188 -0.74 -10.82 12.49
CA VAL A 188 -1.77 -11.78 12.92
C VAL A 188 -2.74 -12.06 11.77
N SER A 189 -3.25 -11.03 11.11
CA SER A 189 -4.13 -11.20 9.96
C SER A 189 -3.40 -11.83 8.77
N GLY A 190 -2.15 -11.45 8.50
CA GLY A 190 -1.34 -12.02 7.43
C GLY A 190 -1.14 -13.52 7.57
N ILE A 191 -0.89 -14.02 8.78
CA ILE A 191 -0.86 -15.47 9.08
C ILE A 191 -2.24 -16.10 8.83
N GLY A 192 -3.30 -15.41 9.24
CA GLY A 192 -4.68 -15.82 8.98
C GLY A 192 -4.97 -16.06 7.50
N TYR A 193 -4.63 -15.10 6.64
CA TYR A 193 -4.84 -15.21 5.20
C TYR A 193 -3.88 -16.21 4.54
N LEU A 194 -2.62 -16.26 4.96
CA LEU A 194 -1.63 -17.20 4.42
C LEU A 194 -2.01 -18.67 4.67
N LEU A 195 -2.57 -18.97 5.84
CA LEU A 195 -2.97 -20.31 6.26
C LEU A 195 -4.47 -20.58 6.06
N LEU A 196 -5.21 -19.63 5.50
CA LEU A 196 -6.67 -19.63 5.41
C LEU A 196 -7.33 -19.95 6.77
N ASN A 197 -6.81 -19.37 7.86
CA ASN A 197 -7.33 -19.52 9.21
C ASN A 197 -8.40 -18.45 9.50
N THR A 198 -9.64 -18.90 9.64
CA THR A 198 -10.82 -18.05 9.85
C THR A 198 -10.86 -17.37 11.22
N THR A 199 -10.07 -17.83 12.20
CA THR A 199 -9.99 -17.23 13.54
C THR A 199 -9.06 -16.02 13.54
N LEU A 200 -7.98 -16.06 12.76
CA LEU A 200 -6.97 -15.00 12.70
C LEU A 200 -7.29 -13.96 11.61
N ALA A 201 -7.92 -14.38 10.51
CA ALA A 201 -8.27 -13.48 9.40
C ALA A 201 -9.07 -12.22 9.81
N PRO A 202 -10.01 -12.26 10.78
CA PRO A 202 -10.74 -11.07 11.23
C PRO A 202 -9.86 -9.96 11.82
N ALA A 203 -8.62 -10.25 12.25
CA ALA A 203 -7.67 -9.19 12.62
C ALA A 203 -7.41 -8.21 11.46
N ALA A 204 -7.73 -8.59 10.22
CA ALA A 204 -7.64 -7.75 9.04
C ALA A 204 -8.52 -6.49 9.13
N TYR A 205 -9.66 -6.54 9.83
CA TYR A 205 -10.49 -5.34 10.03
C TYR A 205 -9.73 -4.27 10.81
N VAL A 206 -9.01 -4.68 11.86
CA VAL A 206 -8.21 -3.77 12.70
C VAL A 206 -6.96 -3.32 11.93
N SER A 207 -6.21 -4.25 11.32
CA SER A 207 -5.01 -3.88 10.57
C SER A 207 -5.32 -3.03 9.33
N GLY A 208 -6.48 -3.24 8.70
CA GLY A 208 -6.95 -2.45 7.57
C GLY A 208 -7.17 -0.99 7.96
N VAL A 209 -7.91 -0.73 9.05
CA VAL A 209 -8.10 0.63 9.58
C VAL A 209 -6.76 1.26 9.95
N LEU A 210 -5.88 0.52 10.63
CA LEU A 210 -4.55 1.02 10.99
C LEU A 210 -3.71 1.36 9.74
N LEU A 211 -3.78 0.56 8.68
CA LEU A 211 -3.08 0.79 7.42
C LEU A 211 -3.58 2.07 6.72
N LEU A 212 -4.90 2.25 6.69
CA LEU A 212 -5.56 3.44 6.11
C LEU A 212 -5.21 4.73 6.84
N ILE A 213 -4.89 4.66 8.13
CA ILE A 213 -4.42 5.82 8.90
C ILE A 213 -2.91 6.01 8.74
N TRP A 214 -2.15 4.91 8.83
CA TRP A 214 -0.70 4.94 8.87
C TRP A 214 -0.06 5.39 7.55
N VAL A 215 -0.54 4.89 6.39
CA VAL A 215 0.04 5.24 5.08
C VAL A 215 -0.08 6.74 4.77
N PRO A 216 -1.27 7.38 4.89
CA PRO A 216 -1.38 8.82 4.71
C PRO A 216 -0.59 9.62 5.76
N ALA A 217 -0.60 9.17 7.03
CA ALA A 217 0.16 9.83 8.08
C ALA A 217 1.67 9.80 7.80
N LEU A 218 2.20 8.66 7.32
CA LEU A 218 3.58 8.52 6.88
C LEU A 218 3.88 9.46 5.71
N ALA A 219 3.03 9.46 4.68
CA ALA A 219 3.18 10.32 3.51
C ALA A 219 3.26 11.81 3.91
N LEU A 220 2.36 12.27 4.77
CA LEU A 220 2.29 13.67 5.23
C LEU A 220 3.44 14.08 6.17
N THR A 221 4.07 13.12 6.84
CA THR A 221 5.15 13.39 7.80
C THR A 221 6.55 13.24 7.21
N THR A 222 6.72 12.54 6.10
CA THR A 222 8.01 12.39 5.43
C THR A 222 8.53 13.74 4.90
N ARG A 223 9.37 14.39 5.71
CA ARG A 223 10.18 15.54 5.31
C ARG A 223 11.55 15.02 4.91
N ARG A 224 11.85 15.03 3.60
CA ARG A 224 13.24 15.00 3.15
C ARG A 224 13.89 16.36 3.43
#